data_AF-A0A2N2M909-F1
#
_entry.id   AF-A0A2N2M909-F1
#
_cell.length_a   1.000
_cell.length_b   1.000
_cell.length_c   1.000
_cell.angle_alpha   90.00
_cell.angle_beta   90.00
_cell.angle_gamma   90.00
#
_symmetry.space_group_name_H-M   'P 1'
#
loop_
_entity.id
_entity.type
_entity.pdbx_description
1 polymer ?
#
loop_
_entity_poly.entity_id
_entity_poly.type
_entity_poly.pdbx_seq_one_letter_code
_entity_poly.pdbx_strand_id
1 'polypeptide(L)'
;MRVFFDTVGCRLNQAEIEHMAAQFRAAGHQVIDTSDGADLVVVNTCAVTAAATSDSRQKARQAHQAGAQRIVLTGCWATLEPEKAGAIPGVNDVISNLEKMNLPLKVMESESLDFDVEPIARQPLPGAHSHTRAFIKAQDGCDNFCTFCVTRVARGKGQSVRKEEVLDDILQAERGGVREVVLSGVHLGSWGKDTGQKETIVDLLTYLLD
;
A
#
# COMPACT_ATOMS: atom_id res chain seq x y z
N MET A 1 3.78 10.50 -16.46
CA MET A 1 2.41 10.66 -15.94
C MET A 1 2.45 11.41 -14.62
N ARG A 2 1.43 12.22 -14.36
CA ARG A 2 1.10 12.79 -13.06
C ARG A 2 0.20 11.81 -12.32
N VAL A 3 0.70 11.25 -11.21
CA VAL A 3 0.02 10.20 -10.46
C VAL A 3 -0.33 10.70 -9.07
N PHE A 4 -1.60 10.57 -8.70
CA PHE A 4 -2.09 10.87 -7.36
C PHE A 4 -2.39 9.58 -6.61
N PHE A 5 -1.92 9.50 -5.37
CA PHE A 5 -2.11 8.36 -4.50
C PHE A 5 -2.94 8.77 -3.29
N ASP A 6 -4.01 8.04 -3.03
CA ASP A 6 -4.87 8.24 -1.86
C ASP A 6 -5.06 6.92 -1.13
N THR A 7 -5.34 7.01 0.16
CA THR A 7 -5.62 5.84 0.97
C THR A 7 -6.63 6.15 2.06
N VAL A 8 -7.40 5.12 2.40
CA VAL A 8 -8.32 5.12 3.53
C VAL A 8 -7.91 3.99 4.45
N GLY A 9 -8.01 4.19 5.76
CA GLY A 9 -7.90 3.11 6.74
C GLY A 9 -6.63 3.14 7.57
N CYS A 10 -5.82 2.09 7.49
CA CYS A 10 -4.78 1.79 8.47
C CYS A 10 -3.36 2.13 7.99
N ARG A 11 -2.41 2.09 8.93
CA ARG A 11 -0.96 2.28 8.67
C ARG A 11 -0.38 1.30 7.65
N LEU A 12 -0.95 0.10 7.56
CA LEU A 12 -0.56 -0.88 6.55
C LEU A 12 -0.98 -0.43 5.14
N ASN A 13 -2.17 0.14 4.97
CA ASN A 13 -2.57 0.72 3.69
C ASN A 13 -1.67 1.91 3.32
N GLN A 14 -1.27 2.72 4.30
CA GLN A 14 -0.32 3.83 4.12
C GLN A 14 1.06 3.34 3.66
N ALA A 15 1.62 2.30 4.30
CA ALA A 15 2.89 1.72 3.88
C ALA A 15 2.84 1.20 2.43
N GLU A 16 1.75 0.53 2.06
CA GLU A 16 1.58 -0.05 0.72
C GLU A 16 1.40 1.02 -0.37
N ILE A 17 0.66 2.09 -0.08
CA ILE A 17 0.47 3.17 -1.05
C ILE A 17 1.77 3.97 -1.26
N GLU A 18 2.56 4.16 -0.20
CA GLU A 18 3.88 4.79 -0.30
C GLU A 18 4.88 3.93 -1.09
N HIS A 19 4.86 2.60 -0.90
CA HIS A 19 5.68 1.69 -1.68
C HIS A 19 5.34 1.75 -3.17
N MET A 20 4.05 1.71 -3.52
CA MET A 20 3.63 1.90 -4.92
C MET A 20 4.08 3.28 -5.45
N ALA A 21 3.92 4.35 -4.67
CA ALA A 21 4.35 5.68 -5.09
C ALA A 21 5.87 5.75 -5.34
N ALA A 22 6.68 5.06 -4.53
CA ALA A 22 8.13 4.95 -4.75
C ALA A 22 8.44 4.25 -6.09
N GLN A 23 7.74 3.17 -6.43
CA GLN A 23 7.91 2.46 -7.70
C GLN A 23 7.55 3.35 -8.91
N PHE A 24 6.47 4.13 -8.82
CA PHE A 24 6.11 5.08 -9.87
C PHE A 24 7.15 6.21 -9.99
N ARG A 25 7.72 6.72 -8.89
CA ARG A 25 8.82 7.70 -8.93
C ARG A 25 10.08 7.13 -9.57
N ALA A 26 10.44 5.88 -9.23
CA ALA A 26 11.57 5.18 -9.83
C ALA A 26 11.41 5.01 -11.35
N ALA A 27 10.17 4.80 -11.82
CA ALA A 27 9.81 4.80 -13.23
C ALA A 27 9.79 6.19 -13.91
N GLY A 28 10.19 7.26 -13.21
CA GLY A 28 10.22 8.62 -13.73
C GLY A 28 8.86 9.33 -13.77
N HIS A 29 7.85 8.81 -13.06
CA HIS A 29 6.54 9.48 -12.96
C HIS A 29 6.51 10.52 -11.84
N GLN A 30 5.67 11.52 -12.01
CA GLN A 30 5.52 12.61 -11.04
C GLN A 30 4.38 12.29 -10.08
N VAL A 31 4.70 12.11 -8.79
CA VAL A 31 3.70 11.97 -7.74
C VAL A 31 3.22 13.36 -7.30
N ILE A 32 1.92 13.63 -7.44
CA ILE A 32 1.30 14.94 -7.14
C ILE A 32 0.47 14.88 -5.85
N ASP A 33 0.13 16.05 -5.29
CA ASP A 33 -0.51 16.23 -3.97
C ASP A 33 -2.04 16.34 -4.01
N THR A 34 -2.62 16.46 -5.20
CA THR A 34 -4.06 16.56 -5.45
C THR A 34 -4.46 15.66 -6.63
N SER A 35 -5.71 15.24 -6.66
CA SER A 35 -6.28 14.49 -7.79
C SER A 35 -6.55 15.37 -9.02
N ASP A 36 -6.50 16.69 -8.88
CA ASP A 36 -6.76 17.64 -9.97
C ASP A 36 -5.66 17.56 -11.05
N GLY A 37 -6.09 17.25 -12.28
CA GLY A 37 -5.20 17.05 -13.42
C GLY A 37 -4.30 15.81 -13.32
N ALA A 38 -4.71 14.80 -12.55
CA ALA A 38 -4.02 13.51 -12.48
C ALA A 38 -4.29 12.67 -13.75
N ASP A 39 -3.23 12.13 -14.34
CA ASP A 39 -3.36 11.11 -15.41
C ASP A 39 -3.81 9.78 -14.81
N LEU A 40 -3.39 9.50 -13.57
CA LEU A 40 -3.73 8.30 -12.82
C LEU A 40 -4.01 8.64 -11.36
N VAL A 41 -5.12 8.13 -10.83
CA VAL A 41 -5.42 8.10 -9.40
C VAL A 41 -5.44 6.65 -8.92
N VAL A 42 -4.66 6.35 -7.88
CA VAL A 42 -4.70 5.05 -7.20
C VAL A 42 -5.25 5.25 -5.78
N VAL A 43 -6.33 4.53 -5.44
CA VAL A 43 -6.91 4.58 -4.09
C VAL A 43 -6.80 3.21 -3.42
N ASN A 44 -6.04 3.12 -2.32
CA ASN A 44 -5.99 1.94 -1.47
C ASN A 44 -7.10 2.01 -0.40
N THR A 45 -8.16 1.23 -0.64
CA THR A 45 -9.45 1.26 0.07
C THR A 45 -9.45 0.44 1.37
N CYS A 46 -10.38 0.76 2.26
CA CYS A 46 -10.56 0.06 3.54
C CYS A 46 -12.00 -0.42 3.72
N ALA A 47 -12.15 -1.58 4.37
CA ALA A 47 -13.44 -2.22 4.63
C ALA A 47 -13.69 -2.51 6.12
N VAL A 48 -12.81 -2.06 7.02
CA VAL A 48 -12.89 -2.42 8.45
C VAL A 48 -14.15 -1.86 9.12
N THR A 49 -14.63 -0.70 8.67
CA THR A 49 -15.86 -0.08 9.15
C THR A 49 -16.71 0.40 7.99
N ALA A 50 -18.02 0.52 8.19
CA ALA A 50 -18.92 1.08 7.18
C ALA A 50 -18.54 2.52 6.80
N ALA A 51 -18.03 3.30 7.76
CA ALA A 51 -17.48 4.63 7.52
C ALA A 51 -16.28 4.58 6.57
N ALA A 52 -15.28 3.71 6.85
CA ALA A 52 -14.12 3.54 5.97
C ALA A 52 -14.51 3.08 4.55
N THR A 53 -15.52 2.23 4.43
CA THR A 53 -16.08 1.85 3.13
C THR A 53 -16.74 3.05 2.43
N SER A 54 -17.47 3.89 3.18
CA SER A 54 -18.06 5.11 2.65
C SER A 54 -17.02 6.11 2.16
N ASP A 55 -15.99 6.33 2.96
CA ASP A 55 -14.86 7.20 2.63
C ASP A 55 -14.13 6.68 1.38
N SER A 56 -13.93 5.37 1.28
CA SER A 56 -13.31 4.73 0.09
C SER A 56 -14.09 5.03 -1.19
N ARG A 57 -15.42 4.91 -1.16
CA ARG A 57 -16.28 5.29 -2.30
C ARG A 57 -16.24 6.79 -2.58
N GLN A 58 -16.18 7.61 -1.53
CA GLN A 58 -16.11 9.05 -1.66
C GLN A 58 -14.82 9.48 -2.35
N LYS A 59 -13.67 8.91 -1.98
CA LYS A 59 -12.38 9.19 -2.64
C LYS A 59 -12.41 8.87 -4.14
N ALA A 60 -12.97 7.72 -4.52
CA ALA A 60 -13.13 7.37 -5.93
C ALA A 60 -14.00 8.39 -6.70
N ARG A 61 -15.12 8.81 -6.10
CA ARG A 61 -16.00 9.84 -6.71
C ARG A 61 -15.33 11.21 -6.80
N GLN A 62 -14.57 11.60 -5.77
CA GLN A 62 -13.81 12.85 -5.77
C GLN A 62 -12.76 12.86 -6.88
N ALA A 63 -12.03 11.75 -7.06
CA ALA A 63 -11.08 11.60 -8.15
C ALA A 63 -11.75 11.75 -9.54
N HIS A 64 -12.93 11.13 -9.72
CA HIS A 64 -13.69 11.27 -10.96
C HIS A 64 -14.17 12.71 -11.19
N GLN A 65 -14.71 13.36 -10.15
CA GLN A 65 -15.15 14.76 -10.22
C GLN A 65 -14.02 15.74 -10.49
N ALA A 66 -12.80 15.43 -10.02
CA ALA A 66 -11.59 16.20 -10.29
C ALA A 66 -11.03 15.98 -11.71
N GLY A 67 -11.69 15.16 -12.54
CA GLY A 67 -11.29 14.93 -13.93
C GLY A 67 -10.11 14.00 -14.10
N ALA A 68 -9.85 13.10 -13.13
CA ALA A 68 -8.82 12.07 -13.29
C ALA A 68 -9.06 11.24 -14.56
N GLN A 69 -8.01 11.06 -15.38
CA GLN A 69 -8.14 10.34 -16.64
C GLN A 69 -8.29 8.82 -16.44
N ARG A 70 -7.58 8.28 -15.44
CA ARG A 70 -7.68 6.87 -15.03
C ARG A 70 -7.77 6.76 -13.52
N ILE A 71 -8.69 5.93 -13.03
CA ILE A 71 -8.84 5.62 -11.59
C ILE A 71 -8.69 4.12 -11.38
N VAL A 72 -7.78 3.74 -10.49
CA VAL A 72 -7.57 2.35 -10.07
C VAL A 72 -7.88 2.22 -8.59
N LEU A 73 -8.77 1.30 -8.24
CA LEU A 73 -9.09 0.98 -6.86
C LEU A 73 -8.38 -0.31 -6.44
N THR A 74 -7.79 -0.31 -5.25
CA THR A 74 -7.24 -1.52 -4.63
C THR A 74 -7.51 -1.55 -3.13
N GLY A 75 -6.98 -2.53 -2.41
CA GLY A 75 -7.13 -2.66 -0.96
C GLY A 75 -8.33 -3.50 -0.53
N CYS A 76 -8.66 -3.39 0.76
CA CYS A 76 -9.57 -4.35 1.39
C CYS A 76 -10.99 -4.30 0.82
N TRP A 77 -11.57 -3.10 0.61
CA TRP A 77 -12.94 -3.00 0.12
C TRP A 77 -13.05 -3.38 -1.36
N ALA A 78 -12.14 -2.87 -2.19
CA ALA A 78 -12.03 -3.25 -3.60
C ALA A 78 -11.93 -4.76 -3.81
N THR A 79 -11.28 -5.48 -2.87
CA THR A 79 -11.16 -6.95 -2.92
C THR A 79 -12.45 -7.67 -2.52
N LEU A 80 -13.17 -7.14 -1.53
CA LEU A 80 -14.40 -7.77 -1.02
C LEU A 80 -15.62 -7.50 -1.90
N GLU A 81 -15.66 -6.33 -2.54
CA GLU A 81 -16.79 -5.89 -3.36
C GLU A 81 -16.32 -5.39 -4.75
N PRO A 82 -15.63 -6.22 -5.56
CA PRO A 82 -15.01 -5.78 -6.80
C PRO A 82 -16.02 -5.23 -7.82
N GLU A 83 -17.19 -5.87 -7.95
CA GLU A 83 -18.25 -5.41 -8.86
C GLU A 83 -18.77 -4.02 -8.48
N LYS A 84 -18.97 -3.77 -7.17
CA LYS A 84 -19.42 -2.46 -6.69
C LYS A 84 -18.35 -1.39 -6.81
N ALA A 85 -17.08 -1.76 -6.62
CA ALA A 85 -15.94 -0.87 -6.82
C ALA A 85 -15.81 -0.47 -8.30
N GLY A 86 -15.92 -1.43 -9.22
CA GLY A 86 -15.85 -1.19 -10.67
C GLY A 86 -17.06 -0.45 -11.22
N ALA A 87 -18.22 -0.53 -10.56
CA ALA A 87 -19.43 0.20 -10.96
C ALA A 87 -19.39 1.70 -10.63
N ILE A 88 -18.38 2.19 -9.90
CA ILE A 88 -18.25 3.63 -9.62
C ILE A 88 -17.83 4.36 -10.91
N PRO A 89 -18.52 5.44 -11.30
CA PRO A 89 -18.16 6.21 -12.48
C PRO A 89 -16.68 6.65 -12.46
N GLY A 90 -15.99 6.45 -13.58
CA GLY A 90 -14.59 6.79 -13.75
C GLY A 90 -13.59 5.74 -13.25
N VAL A 91 -14.01 4.68 -12.54
CA VAL A 91 -13.12 3.58 -12.18
C VAL A 91 -12.83 2.74 -13.42
N ASN A 92 -11.56 2.62 -13.77
CA ASN A 92 -11.09 1.85 -14.92
C ASN A 92 -10.71 0.43 -14.51
N ASP A 93 -10.05 0.27 -13.35
CA ASP A 93 -9.57 -1.02 -12.88
C ASP A 93 -9.80 -1.20 -11.38
N VAL A 94 -10.04 -2.45 -11.00
CA VAL A 94 -10.10 -2.89 -9.61
C VAL A 94 -9.09 -4.01 -9.42
N ILE A 95 -8.08 -3.78 -8.57
CA ILE A 95 -6.99 -4.72 -8.33
C ILE A 95 -7.12 -5.28 -6.92
N SER A 96 -7.16 -6.60 -6.82
CA SER A 96 -7.27 -7.30 -5.54
C SER A 96 -6.07 -7.03 -4.62
N ASN A 97 -6.28 -7.19 -3.31
CA ASN A 97 -5.25 -6.93 -2.31
C ASN A 97 -4.04 -7.87 -2.45
N LEU A 98 -4.24 -9.08 -3.00
CA LEU A 98 -3.17 -10.04 -3.25
C LEU A 98 -2.32 -9.65 -4.47
N GLU A 99 -2.90 -8.94 -5.44
CA GLU A 99 -2.22 -8.55 -6.66
C GLU A 99 -1.72 -7.10 -6.66
N LYS A 100 -2.04 -6.31 -5.62
CA LYS A 100 -1.77 -4.87 -5.59
C LYS A 100 -0.29 -4.52 -5.72
N MET A 101 0.63 -5.37 -5.28
CA MET A 101 2.07 -5.12 -5.44
C MET A 101 2.50 -5.20 -6.91
N ASN A 102 1.69 -5.83 -7.76
CA ASN A 102 1.88 -5.87 -9.21
C ASN A 102 1.12 -4.73 -9.92
N LEU A 103 0.41 -3.85 -9.18
CA LEU A 103 -0.32 -2.72 -9.78
C LEU A 103 0.60 -1.85 -10.64
N PRO A 104 1.81 -1.45 -10.19
CA PRO A 104 2.69 -0.64 -11.03
C PRO A 104 3.06 -1.34 -12.34
N LEU A 105 3.40 -2.64 -12.29
CA LEU A 105 3.67 -3.44 -13.50
C LEU A 105 2.48 -3.45 -14.46
N LYS A 106 1.28 -3.74 -13.95
CA LYS A 106 0.05 -3.80 -14.75
C LYS A 106 -0.32 -2.44 -15.36
N VAL A 107 -0.12 -1.36 -14.61
CA VAL A 107 -0.50 -0.01 -15.05
C VAL A 107 0.50 0.57 -16.04
N MET A 108 1.79 0.29 -15.86
CA MET A 108 2.87 0.75 -16.74
C MET A 108 3.11 -0.18 -17.94
N GLU A 109 2.38 -1.31 -18.02
CA GLU A 109 2.57 -2.35 -19.05
C GLU A 109 4.03 -2.82 -19.16
N SER A 110 4.71 -2.94 -18.02
CA SER A 110 6.12 -3.33 -17.93
C SER A 110 6.29 -4.80 -17.56
N GLU A 111 7.35 -5.44 -18.07
CA GLU A 111 7.73 -6.82 -17.71
C GLU A 111 8.51 -6.89 -16.38
N SER A 112 9.18 -5.81 -15.98
CA SER A 112 9.92 -5.71 -14.71
C SER A 112 9.84 -4.32 -14.08
N LEU A 113 10.11 -4.25 -12.77
CA LEU A 113 10.31 -3.00 -12.02
C LEU A 113 11.80 -2.73 -11.73
N ASP A 114 12.69 -3.42 -12.45
CA ASP A 114 14.12 -3.19 -12.38
C ASP A 114 14.44 -1.90 -13.14
N PHE A 115 14.20 -0.78 -12.47
CA PHE A 115 14.61 0.52 -12.97
C PHE A 115 16.08 0.69 -12.61
N ASP A 116 16.91 0.92 -13.63
CA ASP A 116 18.37 1.16 -13.55
C ASP A 116 18.63 2.55 -12.91
N VAL A 117 18.22 2.73 -11.65
CA VAL A 117 18.30 3.98 -10.91
C VAL A 117 18.98 3.73 -9.57
N GLU A 118 19.84 4.67 -9.17
CA GLU A 118 20.40 4.66 -7.82
C GLU A 118 19.29 4.57 -6.77
N PRO A 119 19.53 3.93 -5.60
CA PRO A 119 18.53 3.77 -4.58
C PRO A 119 17.95 5.12 -4.17
N ILE A 120 16.70 5.37 -4.60
CA ILE A 120 16.02 6.63 -4.38
C ILE A 120 15.66 6.70 -2.89
N ALA A 121 16.11 7.74 -2.21
CA ALA A 121 15.68 8.03 -0.85
C ALA A 121 14.15 8.07 -0.79
N ARG A 122 13.54 7.37 0.18
CA ARG A 122 12.08 7.32 0.28
C ARG A 122 11.55 8.73 0.53
N GLN A 123 10.70 9.19 -0.37
CA GLN A 123 9.98 10.45 -0.21
C GLN A 123 8.57 10.17 0.30
N PRO A 124 8.09 10.86 1.35
CA PRO A 124 6.71 10.73 1.80
C PRO A 124 5.75 11.09 0.66
N LEU A 125 4.51 10.62 0.74
CA LEU A 125 3.46 11.16 -0.13
C LEU A 125 3.32 12.66 0.13
N PRO A 126 3.12 13.48 -0.91
CA PRO A 126 2.82 14.89 -0.72
C PRO A 126 1.37 15.08 -0.24
N GLY A 127 1.05 16.27 0.27
CA GLY A 127 -0.31 16.60 0.69
C GLY A 127 -0.75 15.94 2.00
N ALA A 128 -2.03 15.53 2.06
CA ALA A 128 -2.68 15.07 3.30
C ALA A 128 -2.08 13.80 3.91
N HIS A 129 -1.35 13.02 3.11
CA HIS A 129 -0.68 11.78 3.52
C HIS A 129 0.82 11.97 3.79
N SER A 130 1.26 13.23 3.90
CA SER A 130 2.63 13.54 4.28
C SER A 130 2.82 13.34 5.78
N HIS A 131 3.62 12.33 6.13
CA HIS A 131 3.92 11.98 7.51
C HIS A 131 5.40 12.15 7.81
N THR A 132 5.71 12.53 9.05
CA THR A 132 7.10 12.61 9.56
C THR A 132 7.67 11.23 9.94
N ARG A 133 6.81 10.21 9.99
CA ARG A 133 7.14 8.82 10.35
C ARG A 133 6.99 7.94 9.13
N ALA A 134 7.87 6.97 8.97
CA ALA A 134 7.75 5.97 7.91
C ALA A 134 6.99 4.75 8.42
N PHE A 135 5.89 4.41 7.75
CA PHE A 135 5.20 3.14 7.97
C PHE A 135 5.84 2.07 7.09
N ILE A 136 6.34 0.99 7.70
CA ILE A 136 7.03 -0.10 7.00
C ILE A 136 6.17 -1.34 7.13
N LYS A 137 5.85 -1.97 6.00
CA LYS A 137 5.11 -3.23 6.01
C LYS A 137 6.06 -4.36 6.39
N ALA A 138 5.85 -4.96 7.55
CA ALA A 138 6.57 -6.16 7.97
C ALA A 138 5.76 -7.45 7.74
N GLN A 139 4.42 -7.35 7.74
CA GLN A 139 3.55 -8.53 7.73
C GLN A 139 2.20 -8.19 7.07
N ASP A 140 1.57 -9.16 6.41
CA ASP A 140 0.22 -9.04 5.83
C ASP A 140 -0.65 -10.27 6.12
N GLY A 141 -1.97 -10.11 6.07
CA GLY A 141 -2.91 -11.19 6.31
C GLY A 141 -2.83 -11.77 7.73
N CYS A 142 -3.61 -12.79 8.00
CA CYS A 142 -3.63 -13.44 9.32
C CYS A 142 -4.07 -14.89 9.14
N ASP A 143 -3.82 -15.79 10.09
CA ASP A 143 -4.37 -17.16 10.06
C ASP A 143 -5.36 -17.44 11.17
N ASN A 144 -5.71 -16.41 11.96
CA ASN A 144 -6.78 -16.51 12.95
C ASN A 144 -8.16 -16.49 12.27
N PHE A 145 -9.10 -17.25 12.84
CA PHE A 145 -10.50 -17.35 12.40
C PHE A 145 -11.43 -16.53 13.30
N CYS A 146 -11.10 -15.26 13.53
CA CYS A 146 -11.93 -14.37 14.34
C CYS A 146 -13.27 -14.13 13.62
N THR A 147 -14.38 -14.43 14.29
CA THR A 147 -15.75 -14.37 13.73
C THR A 147 -16.17 -12.98 13.23
N PHE A 148 -15.49 -11.92 13.67
CA PHE A 148 -15.77 -10.53 13.32
C PHE A 148 -14.80 -9.93 12.28
N CYS A 149 -13.72 -10.62 11.92
CA CYS A 149 -12.59 -9.99 11.22
C CYS A 149 -12.69 -10.12 9.70
N VAL A 150 -13.19 -9.08 9.03
CA VAL A 150 -13.25 -9.02 7.56
C VAL A 150 -11.86 -8.92 6.91
N THR A 151 -10.89 -8.34 7.61
CA THR A 151 -9.51 -8.15 7.12
C THR A 151 -8.87 -9.46 6.71
N ARG A 152 -9.16 -10.57 7.40
CA ARG A 152 -8.68 -11.91 7.05
C ARG A 152 -9.13 -12.35 5.65
N VAL A 153 -10.39 -12.06 5.33
CA VAL A 153 -10.99 -12.40 4.03
C VAL A 153 -10.36 -11.54 2.95
N ALA A 154 -10.24 -10.23 3.22
CA ALA A 154 -9.71 -9.28 2.24
C ALA A 154 -8.20 -9.44 1.97
N ARG A 155 -7.41 -9.80 2.98
CA ARG A 155 -5.94 -9.79 2.89
C ARG A 155 -5.30 -11.17 2.77
N GLY A 156 -6.06 -12.25 2.97
CA GLY A 156 -5.52 -13.60 2.80
C GLY A 156 -4.73 -14.11 4.02
N LYS A 157 -3.98 -15.21 3.78
CA LYS A 157 -3.16 -15.91 4.79
C LYS A 157 -2.08 -14.99 5.34
N GLY A 158 -1.62 -15.30 6.56
CA GLY A 158 -0.46 -14.64 7.14
C GLY A 158 0.75 -14.78 6.22
N GLN A 159 1.37 -13.66 5.88
CA GLN A 159 2.57 -13.57 5.06
C GLN A 159 3.52 -12.57 5.70
N SER A 160 4.73 -13.03 6.01
CA SER A 160 5.80 -12.19 6.53
C SER A 160 6.63 -11.62 5.39
N VAL A 161 7.00 -10.36 5.50
CA VAL A 161 8.04 -9.75 4.65
C VAL A 161 9.39 -10.22 5.17
N ARG A 162 10.32 -10.57 4.28
CA ARG A 162 11.67 -11.00 4.65
C ARG A 162 12.38 -9.88 5.42
N LYS A 163 13.15 -10.22 6.46
CA LYS A 163 13.82 -9.23 7.31
C LYS A 163 14.78 -8.32 6.54
N GLU A 164 15.41 -8.85 5.49
CA GLU A 164 16.30 -8.08 4.61
C GLU A 164 15.52 -7.01 3.82
N GLU A 165 14.31 -7.34 3.35
CA GLU A 165 13.44 -6.38 2.66
C GLU A 165 12.90 -5.32 3.63
N VAL A 166 12.55 -5.72 4.87
CA VAL A 166 12.14 -4.76 5.91
C VAL A 166 13.29 -3.79 6.24
N LEU A 167 14.52 -4.29 6.35
CA LEU A 167 15.70 -3.46 6.58
C LEU A 167 15.97 -2.51 5.43
N ASP A 168 15.88 -2.98 4.18
CA ASP A 168 16.08 -2.12 3.01
C ASP A 168 15.05 -0.97 2.97
N ASP A 169 13.78 -1.26 3.21
CA ASP A 169 12.71 -0.25 3.33
C ASP A 169 13.00 0.78 4.45
N ILE A 170 13.61 0.35 5.56
CA ILE A 170 14.01 1.22 6.68
C ILE A 170 15.19 2.11 6.27
N LEU A 171 16.22 1.55 5.65
CA LEU A 171 17.39 2.31 5.20
C LEU A 171 17.01 3.33 4.12
N GLN A 172 16.09 2.97 3.22
CA GLN A 172 15.53 3.92 2.25
C GLN A 172 14.79 5.08 2.96
N ALA A 173 14.03 4.80 4.02
CA ALA A 173 13.36 5.81 4.83
C ALA A 173 14.34 6.71 5.59
N GLU A 174 15.40 6.13 6.16
CA GLU A 174 16.47 6.88 6.85
C GLU A 174 17.20 7.82 5.89
N ARG A 175 17.56 7.35 4.68
CA ARG A 175 18.13 8.20 3.62
C ARG A 175 17.20 9.34 3.23
N GLY A 176 15.88 9.15 3.36
CA GLY A 176 14.84 10.17 3.19
C GLY A 176 14.73 11.17 4.35
N GLY A 177 15.53 11.02 5.41
CA GLY A 177 15.55 11.89 6.58
C GLY A 177 14.49 11.57 7.63
N VAL A 178 13.84 10.41 7.54
CA VAL A 178 12.87 9.96 8.55
C VAL A 178 13.59 9.60 9.85
N ARG A 179 13.01 10.03 10.99
CA ARG A 179 13.57 9.80 12.33
C ARG A 179 12.80 8.79 13.19
N GLU A 180 11.64 8.35 12.70
CA GLU A 180 10.80 7.38 13.40
C GLU A 180 10.18 6.41 12.38
N VAL A 181 10.37 5.12 12.65
CA VAL A 181 9.82 4.02 11.86
C VAL A 181 8.73 3.31 12.65
N VAL A 182 7.64 2.96 11.98
CA VAL A 182 6.53 2.18 12.54
C VAL A 182 6.33 0.92 11.72
N LEU A 183 6.75 -0.22 12.26
CA LEU A 183 6.44 -1.53 11.68
C LEU A 183 4.92 -1.75 11.69
N SER A 184 4.40 -2.18 10.56
CA SER A 184 2.98 -2.32 10.29
C SER A 184 2.67 -3.72 9.76
N GLY A 185 1.55 -4.27 10.22
CA GLY A 185 1.02 -5.53 9.74
C GLY A 185 -0.37 -5.79 10.30
N VAL A 186 -1.02 -6.84 9.82
CA VAL A 186 -2.36 -7.25 10.30
C VAL A 186 -2.24 -7.95 11.66
N HIS A 187 -1.23 -8.81 11.81
CA HIS A 187 -0.91 -9.54 13.02
C HIS A 187 0.62 -9.67 13.14
N LEU A 188 1.28 -8.59 13.58
CA LEU A 188 2.74 -8.56 13.72
C LEU A 188 3.30 -9.66 14.63
N GLY A 189 2.54 -10.07 15.66
CA GLY A 189 2.92 -11.19 16.54
C GLY A 189 2.95 -12.57 15.85
N SER A 190 2.47 -12.69 14.61
CA SER A 190 2.67 -13.89 13.79
C SER A 190 3.78 -13.76 12.75
N TRP A 191 4.54 -12.66 12.72
CA TRP A 191 5.69 -12.57 11.83
C TRP A 191 6.65 -13.75 12.04
N GLY A 192 7.14 -14.31 10.93
CA GLY A 192 8.04 -15.46 10.88
C GLY A 192 7.34 -16.83 10.93
N LYS A 193 6.09 -16.91 11.40
CA LYS A 193 5.38 -18.20 11.59
C LYS A 193 5.01 -18.92 10.28
N ASP A 194 4.89 -18.18 9.19
CA ASP A 194 4.57 -18.67 7.85
C ASP A 194 5.79 -19.22 7.09
N THR A 195 7.01 -18.91 7.53
CA THR A 195 8.25 -19.23 6.80
C THR A 195 8.79 -20.64 7.06
N GLY A 196 8.30 -21.32 8.10
CA GLY A 196 8.84 -22.60 8.57
C GLY A 196 10.20 -22.51 9.28
N GLN A 197 10.85 -21.34 9.29
CA GLN A 197 12.20 -21.13 9.86
C GLN A 197 12.21 -20.95 11.38
N LYS A 198 11.05 -21.06 12.05
CA LYS A 198 10.84 -20.80 13.49
C LYS A 198 11.28 -19.39 13.95
N GLU A 199 11.45 -18.46 13.02
CA GLU A 199 11.68 -17.05 13.35
C GLU A 199 10.42 -16.42 13.97
N THR A 200 10.65 -15.38 14.77
CA THR A 200 9.64 -14.63 15.49
C THR A 200 9.84 -13.14 15.29
N ILE A 201 8.86 -12.34 15.69
CA ILE A 201 8.98 -10.87 15.67
C ILE A 201 10.19 -10.38 16.49
N VAL A 202 10.63 -11.13 17.51
CA VAL A 202 11.83 -10.77 18.29
C VAL A 202 13.08 -10.87 17.44
N ASP A 203 13.18 -11.90 16.60
CA ASP A 203 14.33 -12.09 15.69
C ASP A 203 14.39 -10.98 14.64
N LEU A 204 13.23 -10.55 14.11
CA LEU A 204 13.16 -9.38 13.23
C LEU A 204 13.67 -8.12 13.96
N LEU A 205 13.17 -7.85 15.16
CA LEU A 205 13.57 -6.65 15.91
C LEU A 205 15.05 -6.65 16.25
N THR A 206 15.61 -7.79 16.67
CA THR A 206 17.05 -7.93 16.92
C THR A 206 17.84 -7.63 15.64
N TYR A 207 17.48 -8.26 14.52
CA TYR A 207 18.13 -8.05 13.23
C TYR A 207 18.11 -6.58 12.76
N LEU A 208 17.04 -5.85 13.06
CA LEU A 208 16.91 -4.43 12.67
C LEU A 208 17.65 -3.46 13.61
N LEU A 209 18.02 -3.89 14.81
CA LEU A 209 18.69 -3.06 15.83
C LEU A 209 20.19 -3.34 15.94
N ASP A 210 20.66 -4.45 15.36
CA ASP A 210 22.08 -4.81 15.23
C ASP A 210 22.80 -3.92 14.20
#